data_AF-A0AAW9JA72-F1
#
_entry.id   AF-A0AAW9JA72-F1
#
_cell.length_a   1.000
_cell.length_b   1.000
_cell.length_c   1.000
_cell.angle_alpha   90.00
_cell.angle_beta   90.00
_cell.angle_gamma   90.00
#
_symmetry.space_group_name_H-M   'P 1'
#
loop_
_entity.id
_entity.type
_entity.pdbx_description
1 polymer ?
#
loop_
_entity_poly.entity_id
_entity_poly.type
_entity_poly.pdbx_seq_one_letter_code
_entity_poly.pdbx_strand_id
1 'polypeptide(L)'
;VIVDRPDLKGRIDILKVHSKGVKLGDDVNLEEIAKSTPGAVGADLANIVNEAALRAVKHGREFVMQEDLREAVEVIIAGKEKKDRILSPMEKRVVAFHEVGHALVAALLDKTDPVHKITIVPRTMGALGYT
;
A
#
# COMPACT_ATOMS: atom_id res chain seq x y z
N VAL A 1 0.31 18.01 -26.97
CA VAL A 1 0.41 16.54 -26.76
C VAL A 1 -0.17 16.25 -25.39
N ILE A 2 -1.17 15.39 -25.29
CA ILE A 2 -1.79 14.98 -24.01
C ILE A 2 -1.08 13.70 -23.56
N VAL A 3 -0.75 13.60 -22.28
CA VAL A 3 -0.15 12.41 -21.68
C VAL A 3 -1.15 11.84 -20.69
N ASP A 4 -1.74 10.70 -21.05
CA ASP A 4 -2.73 10.02 -20.22
C ASP A 4 -2.06 9.24 -19.07
N ARG A 5 -2.88 8.87 -18.08
CA ARG A 5 -2.42 8.02 -16.98
C ARG A 5 -2.07 6.62 -17.50
N PRO A 6 -1.06 5.97 -16.93
CA PRO A 6 -0.67 4.64 -17.37
C PRO A 6 -1.76 3.61 -17.09
N ASP A 7 -2.01 2.75 -18.06
CA ASP A 7 -2.78 1.52 -17.89
C ASP A 7 -1.99 0.50 -17.06
N LEU A 8 -2.57 -0.70 -16.81
CA LEU A 8 -1.90 -1.72 -16.00
C LEU A 8 -0.51 -2.09 -16.55
N LYS A 9 -0.39 -2.25 -17.87
CA LYS A 9 0.87 -2.59 -18.53
C LYS A 9 1.89 -1.46 -18.38
N GLY A 10 1.46 -0.22 -18.60
CA GLY A 10 2.26 0.98 -18.40
C GLY A 10 2.77 1.10 -16.97
N ARG A 11 1.94 0.79 -15.96
CA ARG A 11 2.39 0.79 -14.56
C ARG A 11 3.45 -0.28 -14.29
N ILE A 12 3.28 -1.49 -14.84
CA ILE A 12 4.29 -2.56 -14.74
C ILE A 12 5.61 -2.11 -15.39
N ASP A 13 5.56 -1.51 -16.57
CA ASP A 13 6.74 -1.07 -17.29
C ASP A 13 7.45 0.09 -16.57
N ILE A 14 6.70 1.03 -16.00
CA ILE A 14 7.25 2.10 -15.16
C ILE A 14 7.93 1.52 -13.91
N LEU A 15 7.27 0.60 -13.20
CA LEU A 15 7.87 -0.08 -12.04
C LEU A 15 9.17 -0.79 -12.43
N LYS A 16 9.18 -1.54 -13.54
CA LYS A 16 10.39 -2.20 -14.05
C LYS A 16 11.52 -1.20 -14.33
N VAL A 17 11.22 -0.05 -14.93
CA VAL A 17 12.22 1.00 -15.20
C VAL A 17 12.83 1.53 -13.89
N HIS A 18 11.98 1.85 -12.91
CA HIS A 18 12.45 2.37 -11.63
C HIS A 18 13.11 1.32 -10.73
N SER A 19 12.81 0.04 -10.94
CA SER A 19 13.45 -1.06 -10.21
C SER A 19 14.83 -1.46 -10.74
N LYS A 20 15.27 -1.00 -11.92
CA LYS A 20 16.58 -1.40 -12.50
C LYS A 20 17.78 -1.10 -11.59
N GLY A 21 17.72 -0.02 -10.82
CA GLY A 21 18.77 0.39 -9.88
C GLY A 21 18.64 -0.22 -8.48
N VAL A 22 17.64 -1.06 -8.25
CA VAL A 22 17.30 -1.61 -6.93
C VAL A 22 17.50 -3.11 -6.95
N LYS A 23 18.20 -3.64 -5.94
CA LYS A 23 18.33 -5.08 -5.72
C LYS A 23 16.97 -5.62 -5.23
N LEU A 24 16.20 -6.25 -6.11
CA LEU A 24 14.96 -6.95 -5.74
C LEU A 24 15.29 -8.37 -5.27
N GLY A 25 14.54 -8.87 -4.28
CA GLY A 25 14.56 -10.29 -3.93
C GLY A 25 13.85 -11.15 -4.98
N ASP A 26 14.16 -12.45 -4.98
CA ASP A 26 13.68 -13.39 -6.01
C ASP A 26 12.15 -13.55 -6.02
N ASP A 27 11.49 -13.34 -4.87
CA ASP A 27 10.03 -13.47 -4.71
C ASP A 27 9.24 -12.19 -5.00
N VAL A 28 9.88 -11.14 -5.54
CA VAL A 28 9.21 -9.86 -5.82
C VAL A 28 8.31 -9.97 -7.05
N ASN A 29 7.03 -9.63 -6.88
CA ASN A 29 6.04 -9.59 -7.94
C ASN A 29 5.55 -8.15 -8.19
N LEU A 30 6.12 -7.50 -9.21
CA LEU A 30 5.76 -6.14 -9.62
C LEU A 30 4.36 -6.05 -10.26
N GLU A 31 3.84 -7.14 -10.81
CA GLU A 31 2.48 -7.16 -11.37
C GLU A 31 1.43 -7.01 -10.27
N GLU A 32 1.64 -7.66 -9.12
CA GLU A 32 0.80 -7.51 -7.94
C GLU A 32 0.77 -6.03 -7.48
N ILE A 33 1.94 -5.39 -7.42
CA ILE A 33 2.06 -3.97 -7.05
C ILE A 33 1.35 -3.05 -8.05
N ALA A 34 1.45 -3.34 -9.34
CA ALA A 34 0.75 -2.57 -10.39
C ALA A 34 -0.79 -2.72 -10.30
N LYS A 35 -1.29 -3.88 -9.86
CA LYS A 35 -2.72 -4.12 -9.60
C LYS A 35 -3.20 -3.36 -8.36
N SER A 36 -2.39 -3.27 -7.31
CA SER A 36 -2.69 -2.53 -6.07
C SER A 36 -2.54 -1.01 -6.17
N THR A 37 -2.16 -0.47 -7.33
CA THR A 37 -1.93 0.97 -7.54
C THR A 37 -2.79 1.57 -8.66
N PRO A 38 -4.13 1.34 -8.66
CA PRO A 38 -4.99 1.89 -9.69
C PRO A 38 -4.96 3.42 -9.66
N GLY A 39 -4.80 4.03 -10.84
CA GLY A 39 -4.78 5.48 -10.99
C GLY A 39 -3.47 6.19 -10.61
N ALA A 40 -2.47 5.45 -10.11
CA ALA A 40 -1.14 5.97 -9.82
C ALA A 40 -0.44 6.47 -11.10
N VAL A 41 0.25 7.61 -10.99
CA VAL A 41 1.05 8.18 -12.09
C VAL A 41 2.51 7.74 -11.99
N GLY A 42 3.31 8.06 -13.01
CA GLY A 42 4.71 7.65 -13.05
C GLY A 42 5.53 8.11 -11.85
N ALA A 43 5.26 9.32 -11.34
CA ALA A 43 5.92 9.84 -10.15
C ALA A 43 5.56 9.03 -8.88
N ASP A 44 4.31 8.60 -8.72
CA ASP A 44 3.88 7.79 -7.58
C ASP A 44 4.57 6.43 -7.60
N LEU A 45 4.62 5.78 -8.76
CA LEU A 45 5.27 4.48 -8.94
C LEU A 45 6.78 4.54 -8.70
N ALA A 46 7.43 5.60 -9.18
CA ALA A 46 8.84 5.86 -8.88
C ALA A 46 9.06 6.01 -7.37
N ASN A 47 8.16 6.74 -6.69
CA ASN A 47 8.26 6.95 -5.25
C ASN A 47 8.01 5.68 -4.44
N ILE A 48 7.11 4.80 -4.89
CA ILE A 48 6.88 3.48 -4.28
C ILE A 48 8.17 2.66 -4.29
N VAL A 49 8.86 2.58 -5.43
CA VAL A 49 10.13 1.83 -5.51
C VAL A 49 11.19 2.42 -4.58
N ASN A 50 11.27 3.76 -4.49
CA ASN A 50 12.22 4.43 -3.61
C ASN A 50 11.92 4.21 -2.12
N GLU A 51 10.67 4.35 -1.67
CA GLU A 51 10.29 4.10 -0.28
C GLU A 51 10.51 2.62 0.10
N ALA A 52 10.28 1.69 -0.83
CA ALA A 52 10.58 0.27 -0.62
C ALA A 52 12.09 0.03 -0.42
N ALA A 53 12.94 0.66 -1.24
CA ALA A 53 14.39 0.59 -1.09
C ALA A 53 14.87 1.19 0.25
N LEU A 54 14.34 2.36 0.63
CA LEU A 54 14.64 3.00 1.91
C LEU A 54 14.23 2.11 3.10
N ARG A 55 13.09 1.42 2.99
CA ARG A 55 12.62 0.49 4.02
C ARG A 55 13.55 -0.72 4.14
N ALA A 56 13.97 -1.32 3.03
CA ALA A 56 14.94 -2.41 3.05
C ALA A 56 16.26 -2.01 3.75
N VAL A 57 16.81 -0.83 3.42
CA VAL A 57 18.01 -0.29 4.06
C VAL A 57 17.81 -0.05 5.56
N LYS A 58 16.66 0.50 5.97
CA LYS A 58 16.32 0.69 7.40
C LYS A 58 16.26 -0.62 8.18
N HIS A 59 15.89 -1.71 7.52
CA HIS A 59 15.89 -3.05 8.11
C HIS A 59 17.25 -3.76 7.99
N GLY A 60 18.30 -3.08 7.50
CA GLY A 60 19.64 -3.66 7.34
C GLY A 60 19.72 -4.72 6.24
N ARG A 61 18.79 -4.70 5.29
CA ARG A 61 18.73 -5.65 4.17
C ARG A 61 19.36 -5.05 2.92
N GLU A 62 20.00 -5.89 2.12
CA GLU A 62 20.51 -5.50 0.80
C GLU A 62 19.48 -5.63 -0.32
N PHE A 63 18.43 -6.42 -0.11
CA PHE A 63 17.41 -6.72 -1.10
C PHE A 63 16.05 -6.20 -0.65
N VAL A 64 15.31 -5.61 -1.58
CA VAL A 64 13.92 -5.21 -1.40
C VAL A 64 13.03 -6.45 -1.52
N MET A 65 12.20 -6.69 -0.51
CA MET A 65 11.24 -7.79 -0.51
C MET A 65 9.85 -7.32 -0.93
N GLN A 66 8.96 -8.27 -1.26
CA GLN A 66 7.58 -7.95 -1.65
C GLN A 66 6.84 -7.12 -0.57
N GLU A 67 7.12 -7.39 0.70
CA GLU A 67 6.56 -6.62 1.83
C GLU A 67 6.99 -5.14 1.84
N ASP A 68 8.20 -4.82 1.36
CA ASP A 68 8.68 -3.43 1.32
C ASP A 68 7.91 -2.64 0.28
N LEU A 69 7.63 -3.26 -0.88
CA LEU A 69 6.82 -2.67 -1.93
C LEU A 69 5.36 -2.51 -1.51
N ARG A 70 4.78 -3.54 -0.86
CA ARG A 70 3.41 -3.45 -0.33
C ARG A 70 3.27 -2.32 0.70
N GLU A 71 4.23 -2.20 1.63
CA GLU A 71 4.21 -1.10 2.57
C GLU A 71 4.40 0.27 1.87
N ALA A 72 5.29 0.36 0.89
CA ALA A 72 5.51 1.60 0.16
C ALA A 72 4.23 2.05 -0.56
N VAL A 73 3.46 1.12 -1.14
CA VAL A 73 2.12 1.42 -1.68
C VAL A 73 1.21 2.00 -0.61
N GLU A 74 1.16 1.40 0.58
CA GLU A 74 0.34 1.92 1.70
C GLU A 74 0.77 3.31 2.15
N VAL A 75 2.08 3.56 2.21
CA VAL A 75 2.63 4.87 2.59
C VAL A 75 2.22 5.95 1.58
N ILE A 76 2.22 5.62 0.30
CA ILE A 76 1.87 6.58 -0.76
C ILE A 76 0.37 6.83 -0.84
N ILE A 77 -0.45 5.79 -0.68
CA ILE A 77 -1.92 5.91 -0.77
C ILE A 77 -2.52 6.45 0.54
N ALA A 78 -2.13 5.88 1.68
CA ALA A 78 -2.75 6.14 2.99
C ALA A 78 -1.87 6.99 3.92
N GLY A 79 -0.63 7.31 3.54
CA GLY A 79 0.30 8.06 4.39
C GLY A 79 1.10 7.18 5.36
N LYS A 80 2.11 7.79 6.00
CA LYS A 80 2.96 7.12 6.99
C LYS A 80 2.17 6.83 8.28
N GLU A 81 2.43 5.66 8.86
CA GLU A 81 1.90 5.30 10.19
C GLU A 81 2.27 6.36 11.23
N LYS A 82 1.27 6.83 11.98
CA LYS A 82 1.48 7.77 13.08
C LYS A 82 1.72 7.03 14.38
N LYS A 83 2.98 6.71 14.65
CA LYS A 83 3.41 6.05 15.90
C LYS A 83 3.06 6.85 17.17
N ASP A 84 2.99 8.17 17.06
CA ASP A 84 2.69 9.05 18.19
C ASP A 84 1.20 9.10 18.54
N ARG A 85 0.31 8.61 17.65
CA ARG A 85 -1.14 8.60 17.88
C ARG A 85 -1.54 7.28 18.54
N ILE A 86 -1.32 7.19 19.85
CA ILE A 86 -1.69 6.02 20.64
C ILE A 86 -3.19 6.11 20.97
N LEU A 87 -3.99 5.24 20.35
CA LEU A 87 -5.41 5.08 20.69
C LEU A 87 -5.55 4.44 22.08
N SER A 88 -6.47 4.97 22.90
CA SER A 88 -6.87 4.34 24.16
C SER A 88 -7.49 2.96 23.91
N PRO A 89 -7.52 2.05 24.91
CA PRO A 89 -8.15 0.74 24.77
C PRO A 89 -9.61 0.81 24.32
N MET A 90 -10.34 1.85 24.75
CA MET A 90 -11.72 2.10 24.36
C MET A 90 -11.82 2.51 22.89
N GLU A 91 -11.01 3.46 22.43
CA GLU A 91 -10.98 3.89 21.03
C GLU A 91 -10.56 2.75 20.10
N LYS A 92 -9.55 1.95 20.46
CA LYS A 92 -9.16 0.76 19.68
C LYS A 92 -10.32 -0.22 19.50
N ARG A 93 -11.11 -0.44 20.56
CA ARG A 93 -12.28 -1.32 20.50
C ARG A 93 -13.35 -0.75 19.56
N VAL A 94 -13.66 0.54 19.67
CA VAL A 94 -14.65 1.21 18.80
C VAL A 94 -14.24 1.11 17.33
N VAL A 95 -12.97 1.43 17.02
CA VAL A 95 -12.45 1.36 15.65
C VAL A 95 -12.44 -0.08 15.14
N ALA A 96 -12.04 -1.06 15.96
CA ALA A 96 -12.09 -2.48 15.56
C ALA A 96 -13.51 -2.92 15.16
N PHE A 97 -14.53 -2.54 15.93
CA PHE A 97 -15.92 -2.84 15.55
C PHE A 97 -16.34 -2.10 14.27
N HIS A 98 -15.89 -0.87 14.06
CA HIS A 98 -16.20 -0.10 12.85
C HIS A 98 -15.64 -0.77 11.59
N GLU A 99 -14.33 -1.08 11.59
CA GLU A 99 -13.67 -1.69 10.43
C GLU A 99 -14.16 -3.13 10.18
N VAL A 100 -14.35 -3.94 11.24
CA VAL A 100 -14.92 -5.28 11.09
C VAL A 100 -16.37 -5.21 10.58
N GLY A 101 -17.13 -4.19 10.96
CA GLY A 101 -18.47 -3.93 10.44
C GLY A 101 -18.46 -3.72 8.93
N HIS A 102 -17.58 -2.86 8.42
CA HIS A 102 -17.38 -2.67 6.97
C HIS A 102 -16.98 -3.97 6.29
N ALA A 103 -16.03 -4.71 6.88
CA ALA A 103 -15.51 -5.94 6.29
C ALA A 103 -16.59 -7.03 6.19
N LEU A 104 -17.38 -7.18 7.25
CA LEU A 104 -18.44 -8.18 7.32
C LEU A 104 -19.55 -7.87 6.30
N VAL A 105 -19.97 -6.60 6.20
CA VAL A 105 -20.96 -6.19 5.21
C VAL A 105 -20.44 -6.40 3.79
N ALA A 106 -19.19 -6.00 3.51
CA ALA A 106 -18.56 -6.21 2.21
C ALA A 106 -18.44 -7.70 1.85
N ALA A 107 -18.15 -8.58 2.82
CA ALA A 107 -18.03 -10.03 2.59
C ALA A 107 -19.38 -10.75 2.40
N LEU A 108 -20.48 -10.21 2.94
CA LEU A 108 -21.80 -10.83 2.87
C LEU A 108 -22.63 -10.39 1.67
N LEU A 109 -22.30 -9.25 1.06
CA LEU A 109 -23.02 -8.74 -0.10
C LEU A 109 -22.47 -9.36 -1.40
N ASP A 110 -23.37 -9.77 -2.29
CA ASP A 110 -22.98 -10.19 -3.64
C ASP A 110 -22.55 -8.97 -4.49
N LYS A 111 -21.50 -9.15 -5.31
CA LYS A 111 -20.96 -8.15 -6.26
C LYS A 111 -20.21 -6.96 -5.62
N THR A 112 -19.70 -7.12 -4.41
CA THR A 112 -18.70 -6.22 -3.81
C THR A 112 -17.29 -6.69 -4.15
N ASP A 113 -16.33 -5.76 -4.12
CA ASP A 113 -14.92 -6.14 -4.17
C ASP A 113 -14.56 -6.91 -2.89
N PRO A 114 -13.79 -8.02 -2.99
CA PRO A 114 -13.44 -8.81 -1.82
C PRO A 114 -12.59 -7.99 -0.85
N VAL A 115 -12.76 -8.22 0.45
CA VAL A 115 -11.94 -7.56 1.48
C VAL A 115 -10.51 -8.06 1.38
N HIS A 116 -9.56 -7.15 1.17
CA HIS A 116 -8.14 -7.50 1.02
C HIS A 116 -7.34 -7.33 2.31
N LYS A 117 -7.68 -6.33 3.14
CA LYS A 117 -6.96 -6.03 4.39
C LYS A 117 -7.81 -5.22 5.34
N ILE A 118 -7.78 -5.56 6.63
CA ILE A 118 -8.43 -4.79 7.69
C ILE A 118 -7.35 -4.29 8.64
N THR A 119 -7.36 -3.01 8.99
CA THR A 119 -6.40 -2.43 9.96
C THR A 119 -7.03 -1.37 10.85
N ILE A 120 -6.60 -1.33 12.11
CA ILE A 120 -6.95 -0.27 13.09
C ILE A 120 -5.77 0.65 13.38
N VAL A 121 -4.74 0.60 12.54
CA VAL A 121 -3.52 1.39 12.68
C VAL A 121 -3.74 2.75 12.01
N PRO A 122 -3.63 3.87 12.74
CA PRO A 122 -3.93 5.20 12.20
C PRO A 122 -2.82 5.70 11.25
N ARG A 123 -3.21 6.09 10.03
CA ARG A 123 -2.28 6.64 9.01
C ARG A 123 -2.63 8.08 8.56
N THR A 124 -3.91 8.47 8.45
CA THR A 124 -4.32 9.85 8.07
C THR A 124 -4.97 10.63 9.23
N MET A 125 -5.23 11.92 9.03
CA MET A 125 -5.88 12.78 10.05
C MET A 125 -7.35 12.40 10.32
N GLY A 126 -8.02 11.70 9.40
CA GLY A 126 -9.44 11.33 9.51
C GLY A 126 -9.75 9.83 9.53
N ALA A 127 -8.82 8.95 9.13
CA ALA A 127 -9.02 7.50 9.16
C ALA A 127 -8.30 6.88 10.35
N LEU A 128 -9.07 6.25 11.26
CA LEU A 128 -8.56 5.49 12.40
C LEU A 128 -8.28 4.03 12.05
N GLY A 129 -8.72 3.59 10.87
CA GLY A 129 -8.54 2.28 10.27
C GLY A 129 -8.99 2.32 8.81
N TYR A 130 -8.83 1.21 8.09
CA TYR A 130 -9.48 1.01 6.80
C TYR A 130 -9.67 -0.49 6.51
N THR A 131 -10.60 -0.77 5.60
CA THR A 131 -11.08 -2.09 5.19
C THR A 131 -10.97 -2.26 3.68
#